data_AF-U4U0T8-F1
#
_entry.id   AF-U4U0T8-F1
#
_cell.length_a   1.000
_cell.length_b   1.000
_cell.length_c   1.000
_cell.angle_alpha   90.00
_cell.angle_beta   90.00
_cell.angle_gamma   90.00
#
_symmetry.space_group_name_H-M   'P 1'
#
loop_
_entity.id
_entity.type
_entity.pdbx_description
1 polymer ?
#
loop_
_entity_poly.entity_id
_entity_poly.type
_entity_poly.pdbx_seq_one_letter_code
_entity_poly.pdbx_strand_id
1 'polypeptide(L)'
;MKFASAAVLIPSQAFLEGQVDVTLNPRKIVQLLTDSGLEVKKVTVLEEDVHQLAGELQTFTQLYDIVIVVLNGDTQCASQALANITSQEVSRFTDQLWPKAVKLLRAEAVPPVIYLQRIFIVTAAAIDDQLNLILKRHIQQYSKEPLYSKQFQVIVNGNRKHIEALSTDLLSVSFGSPTNADNEGCTSITLKAKDFESV
;
A
#
# COMPACT_ATOMS: atom_id res chain seq x y z
N MET A 1 -4.26 0.38 9.11
CA MET A 1 -4.21 -1.09 8.97
C MET A 1 -2.80 -1.44 8.53
N LYS A 2 -2.04 -2.24 9.29
CA LYS A 2 -0.68 -2.64 8.90
C LYS A 2 -0.80 -3.82 7.93
N PHE A 3 -0.32 -3.67 6.70
CA PHE A 3 -0.21 -4.81 5.78
C PHE A 3 0.75 -5.83 6.41
N ALA A 4 0.24 -7.03 6.70
CA ALA A 4 1.00 -8.08 7.36
C ALA A 4 1.12 -9.34 6.49
N SER A 5 0.09 -9.63 5.69
CA SER A 5 0.00 -10.84 4.90
C SER A 5 0.08 -10.57 3.39
N ALA A 6 0.83 -11.40 2.67
CA ALA A 6 0.92 -11.33 1.22
C ALA A 6 0.67 -12.69 0.58
N ALA A 7 0.08 -12.66 -0.62
CA ALA A 7 0.03 -13.80 -1.51
C ALA A 7 0.66 -13.46 -2.86
N VAL A 8 1.32 -14.45 -3.46
CA VAL A 8 2.00 -14.33 -4.74
C VAL A 8 1.29 -15.20 -5.78
N LEU A 9 0.94 -14.59 -6.91
CA LEU A 9 0.34 -15.23 -8.07
C LEU A 9 1.30 -15.14 -9.25
N ILE A 10 1.54 -16.27 -9.91
CA ILE A 10 2.43 -16.38 -11.06
C ILE A 10 1.64 -17.03 -12.20
N PRO A 11 0.99 -16.24 -13.08
CA PRO A 11 0.41 -16.78 -14.31
C PRO A 11 1.55 -17.17 -15.25
N SER A 12 1.76 -18.48 -15.43
CA SER A 12 2.82 -18.98 -16.32
C SER A 12 2.56 -20.40 -16.76
N GLN A 13 2.10 -20.54 -18.01
CA GLN A 13 1.96 -21.85 -18.65
C GLN A 13 3.31 -22.58 -18.74
N ALA A 14 4.36 -21.85 -19.13
CA ALA A 14 5.72 -22.39 -19.23
C ALA A 14 6.22 -23.01 -17.92
N PHE A 15 5.94 -22.36 -16.78
CA PHE A 15 6.31 -22.90 -15.47
C PHE A 15 5.58 -24.20 -15.14
N LEU A 16 4.29 -24.30 -15.48
CA LEU A 16 3.49 -25.51 -15.28
C LEU A 16 3.95 -26.67 -16.18
N GLU A 17 4.43 -26.35 -17.38
CA GLU A 17 5.00 -27.31 -18.33
C GLU A 17 6.45 -27.72 -17.99
N GLY A 18 7.02 -27.20 -16.90
CA GLY A 18 8.38 -27.50 -16.47
C GLY A 18 9.47 -26.79 -17.28
N GLN A 19 9.10 -25.81 -18.12
CA GLN A 19 10.05 -24.90 -18.73
C GLN A 19 10.47 -23.86 -17.69
N VAL A 20 11.59 -24.15 -17.02
CA VAL A 20 12.10 -23.31 -15.93
C VAL A 20 12.69 -22.04 -16.51
N ASP A 21 11.96 -20.93 -16.42
CA ASP A 21 12.54 -19.61 -16.58
C ASP A 21 13.27 -19.23 -15.28
N VAL A 22 14.60 -19.11 -15.36
CA VAL A 22 15.46 -18.76 -14.22
C VAL A 22 15.10 -17.40 -13.62
N THR A 23 14.45 -16.52 -14.40
CA THR A 23 13.99 -15.20 -13.94
C THR A 23 12.75 -15.28 -13.05
N LEU A 24 11.91 -16.30 -13.24
CA LEU A 24 10.76 -16.62 -12.37
C LEU A 24 11.21 -17.61 -11.30
N ASN A 25 11.86 -17.10 -10.24
CA ASN A 25 12.23 -17.91 -9.08
C ASN A 25 11.35 -17.57 -7.88
N PRO A 26 10.28 -18.35 -7.59
CA PRO A 26 9.36 -18.07 -6.49
C PRO A 26 10.05 -17.95 -5.13
N ARG A 27 11.15 -18.68 -4.90
CA ARG A 27 11.91 -18.59 -3.63
C ARG A 27 12.53 -17.20 -3.44
N LYS A 28 13.09 -16.64 -4.51
CA LYS A 28 13.68 -15.29 -4.48
C LYS A 28 12.62 -14.24 -4.17
N ILE A 29 11.43 -14.38 -4.75
CA ILE A 29 10.29 -13.48 -4.56
C ILE A 29 9.81 -13.53 -3.12
N VAL A 30 9.63 -14.74 -2.56
CA VAL A 30 9.25 -14.93 -1.16
C VAL A 30 10.28 -14.31 -0.22
N GLN A 31 11.57 -14.52 -0.48
CA GLN A 31 12.65 -13.98 0.34
C GLN A 31 12.61 -12.44 0.36
N LEU A 32 12.54 -11.79 -0.81
CA LEU A 32 12.50 -10.33 -0.92
C LEU A 32 11.29 -9.70 -0.22
N LEU A 33 10.12 -10.35 -0.29
CA LEU A 33 8.91 -9.90 0.39
C LEU A 33 9.04 -10.05 1.91
N THR A 34 9.64 -11.14 2.37
CA THR A 34 9.92 -11.39 3.78
C THR A 34 10.90 -10.37 4.34
N ASP A 35 11.98 -10.06 3.61
CA ASP A 35 12.96 -9.03 3.95
C ASP A 35 12.35 -7.61 3.97
N SER A 36 11.22 -7.42 3.29
CA SER A 36 10.44 -6.18 3.30
C SER A 36 9.41 -6.12 4.44
N GLY A 37 9.35 -7.13 5.31
CA GLY A 37 8.48 -7.18 6.48
C GLY A 37 7.07 -7.70 6.20
N LEU A 38 6.84 -8.33 5.05
CA LEU A 38 5.58 -9.00 4.74
C LEU A 38 5.67 -10.50 5.01
N GLU A 39 4.62 -11.10 5.55
CA GLU A 39 4.52 -12.54 5.68
C GLU A 39 3.85 -13.14 4.44
N VAL A 40 4.64 -13.84 3.61
CA VAL A 40 4.10 -14.52 2.43
C VAL A 40 3.41 -15.82 2.85
N LYS A 41 2.08 -15.84 2.78
CA LYS A 41 1.25 -16.96 3.23
C LYS A 41 1.00 -17.99 2.13
N LYS A 42 1.00 -17.56 0.86
CA LYS A 42 0.67 -18.43 -0.27
C LYS A 42 1.42 -17.98 -1.51
N VAL A 43 1.93 -18.96 -2.26
CA VAL A 43 2.48 -18.79 -3.61
C VAL A 43 1.74 -19.76 -4.51
N THR A 44 1.13 -19.25 -5.57
CA THR A 44 0.35 -20.07 -6.51
C THR A 44 0.83 -19.78 -7.92
N VAL A 45 1.15 -20.85 -8.64
CA VAL A 45 1.38 -20.82 -10.08
C VAL A 45 0.09 -21.30 -10.74
N LEU A 46 -0.36 -20.58 -11.75
CA LEU A 46 -1.62 -20.84 -12.44
C LEU A 46 -1.44 -20.73 -13.95
N GLU A 47 -2.36 -21.34 -14.70
CA GLU A 47 -2.36 -21.26 -16.16
C GLU A 47 -2.62 -19.83 -16.59
N GLU A 48 -2.08 -19.42 -17.73
CA GLU A 48 -2.26 -18.06 -18.23
C GLU A 48 -3.66 -17.89 -18.85
N ASP A 49 -4.67 -17.95 -17.98
CA ASP A 49 -6.08 -17.78 -18.29
C ASP A 49 -6.67 -16.60 -17.53
N VAL A 50 -7.43 -15.79 -18.26
CA VAL A 50 -8.03 -14.54 -17.77
C VAL A 50 -9.04 -14.82 -16.65
N HIS A 51 -9.88 -15.84 -16.79
CA HIS A 51 -10.93 -16.15 -15.82
C HIS A 51 -10.37 -16.74 -14.54
N GLN A 52 -9.38 -17.64 -14.68
CA GLN A 52 -8.67 -18.22 -13.56
C GLN A 52 -7.94 -17.15 -12.75
N LEU A 53 -7.16 -16.28 -13.41
CA LEU A 53 -6.45 -15.19 -12.74
C LEU A 53 -7.42 -14.22 -12.05
N ALA A 54 -8.54 -13.86 -12.69
CA ALA A 54 -9.55 -12.99 -12.09
C ALA A 54 -10.19 -13.61 -10.83
N GLY A 55 -10.53 -14.90 -10.88
CA GLY A 55 -11.10 -15.63 -9.74
C GLY A 55 -10.14 -15.74 -8.55
N GLU A 56 -8.87 -16.04 -8.83
CA GLU A 56 -7.82 -16.07 -7.80
C GLU A 56 -7.55 -14.69 -7.21
N LEU A 57 -7.53 -13.62 -8.02
CA LEU A 57 -7.40 -12.24 -7.54
C LEU A 57 -8.54 -11.84 -6.61
N GLN A 58 -9.79 -12.15 -6.98
CA GLN A 58 -10.95 -11.87 -6.13
C GLN A 58 -10.89 -12.63 -4.80
N THR A 59 -10.49 -13.91 -4.85
CA THR A 59 -10.37 -14.74 -3.65
C THR A 59 -9.23 -14.22 -2.76
N PHE A 60 -8.06 -13.94 -3.32
CA PHE A 60 -6.86 -13.60 -2.54
C PHE A 60 -6.96 -12.21 -1.94
N THR A 61 -7.60 -11.25 -2.61
CA THR A 61 -7.82 -9.91 -2.04
C THR A 61 -8.77 -9.89 -0.85
N GLN A 62 -9.59 -10.94 -0.66
CA GLN A 62 -10.41 -11.16 0.54
C GLN A 62 -9.64 -11.82 1.67
N LEU A 63 -8.67 -12.70 1.35
CA LEU A 63 -7.94 -13.51 2.33
C LEU A 63 -6.63 -12.87 2.81
N TYR A 64 -6.01 -12.03 1.97
CA TYR A 64 -4.71 -11.45 2.22
C TYR A 64 -4.75 -9.92 2.10
N ASP A 65 -3.84 -9.27 2.81
CA ASP A 65 -3.74 -7.81 2.79
C ASP A 65 -3.21 -7.29 1.44
N ILE A 66 -2.30 -8.04 0.84
CA ILE A 66 -1.61 -7.71 -0.41
C ILE A 66 -1.60 -8.94 -1.32
N VAL A 67 -1.84 -8.70 -2.61
CA VAL A 67 -1.66 -9.70 -3.67
C VAL A 67 -0.63 -9.19 -4.66
N ILE A 68 0.37 -10.01 -4.97
CA ILE A 68 1.43 -9.68 -5.91
C ILE A 68 1.33 -10.64 -7.09
N VAL A 69 1.11 -10.07 -8.28
CA VAL A 69 1.12 -10.80 -9.54
C VAL A 69 2.48 -10.59 -10.20
N VAL A 70 3.14 -11.68 -10.57
CA VAL A 70 4.47 -11.65 -11.17
C VAL A 70 4.38 -12.13 -12.60
N LEU A 71 4.60 -11.22 -13.53
CA LEU A 71 4.46 -11.47 -14.97
C LEU A 71 5.80 -11.71 -15.63
N ASN A 72 5.81 -12.60 -16.63
CA ASN A 72 6.96 -12.84 -17.48
C ASN A 72 6.87 -12.09 -18.82
N GLY A 73 6.66 -10.77 -18.74
CA GLY A 73 6.66 -9.89 -19.91
C GLY A 73 5.29 -9.65 -20.54
N ASP A 74 4.46 -10.68 -20.74
CA ASP A 74 3.09 -10.47 -21.25
C ASP A 74 2.19 -9.89 -20.14
N THR A 75 1.46 -8.83 -20.49
CA THR A 75 0.54 -8.13 -19.60
C THR A 75 -0.91 -8.29 -20.00
N GLN A 76 -1.23 -8.93 -21.13
CA GLN A 76 -2.60 -9.02 -21.66
C GLN A 76 -3.52 -9.78 -20.71
N CYS A 77 -3.11 -10.98 -20.26
CA CYS A 77 -3.90 -11.79 -19.35
C CYS A 77 -4.19 -11.03 -18.04
N ALA A 78 -3.17 -10.39 -17.46
CA ALA A 78 -3.31 -9.63 -16.23
C ALA A 78 -4.19 -8.39 -16.39
N SER A 79 -4.01 -7.66 -17.50
CA SER A 79 -4.81 -6.48 -17.81
C SER A 79 -6.30 -6.82 -17.99
N GLN A 80 -6.59 -7.88 -18.74
CA GLN A 80 -7.96 -8.34 -18.94
C GLN A 80 -8.58 -8.90 -17.64
N ALA A 81 -7.79 -9.60 -16.82
CA ALA A 81 -8.25 -10.06 -15.51
C ALA A 81 -8.60 -8.86 -14.59
N LEU A 82 -7.78 -7.81 -14.56
CA LEU A 82 -8.07 -6.59 -13.81
C LEU A 82 -9.33 -5.86 -14.35
N ALA A 83 -9.51 -5.84 -15.66
CA ALA A 83 -10.71 -5.28 -16.29
C ALA A 83 -11.97 -6.06 -15.88
N ASN A 84 -11.90 -7.39 -15.88
CA ASN A 84 -13.00 -8.26 -15.48
C ASN A 84 -13.41 -8.04 -14.01
N ILE A 85 -12.46 -7.97 -13.08
CA ILE A 85 -12.78 -7.75 -11.65
C ILE A 85 -13.31 -6.36 -11.35
N THR A 86 -13.02 -5.36 -12.21
CA THR A 86 -13.48 -3.98 -12.04
C THR A 86 -14.71 -3.65 -12.89
N SER A 87 -15.17 -4.57 -13.74
CA SER A 87 -16.18 -4.32 -14.76
C SER A 87 -15.86 -3.08 -15.63
N GLN A 88 -14.59 -2.92 -15.98
CA GLN A 88 -14.10 -1.81 -16.80
C GLN A 88 -13.59 -2.30 -18.14
N GLU A 89 -13.74 -1.46 -19.17
CA GLU A 89 -13.05 -1.69 -20.43
C GLU A 89 -11.55 -1.39 -20.28
N VAL A 90 -10.75 -2.17 -20.99
CA VAL A 90 -9.32 -1.92 -21.12
C VAL A 90 -9.13 -0.75 -22.08
N SER A 91 -8.35 0.24 -21.69
CA SER A 91 -8.04 1.39 -22.53
C SER A 91 -6.53 1.59 -22.64
N ARG A 92 -6.09 2.29 -23.68
CA ARG A 92 -4.68 2.59 -23.86
C ARG A 92 -4.22 3.51 -22.72
N PHE A 93 -3.33 2.99 -21.88
CA PHE A 93 -2.75 3.68 -20.75
C PHE A 93 -1.23 3.71 -20.94
N THR A 94 -0.71 4.87 -21.36
CA THR A 94 0.65 4.99 -21.93
C THR A 94 0.81 4.09 -23.16
N ASP A 95 1.67 3.07 -23.11
CA ASP A 95 1.93 2.14 -24.21
C ASP A 95 1.32 0.76 -24.02
N GLN A 96 0.60 0.55 -22.92
CA GLN A 96 -0.02 -0.72 -22.57
C GLN A 96 -1.52 -0.57 -22.40
N LEU A 97 -2.23 -1.67 -22.55
CA LEU A 97 -3.68 -1.74 -22.37
C LEU A 97 -3.93 -2.02 -20.89
N TRP A 98 -4.60 -1.12 -20.16
CA TRP A 98 -5.00 -1.31 -18.75
C TRP A 98 -6.39 -0.71 -18.47
N PRO A 99 -7.15 -1.23 -17.49
CA PRO A 99 -8.38 -0.58 -17.04
C PRO A 99 -8.08 0.76 -16.37
N LYS A 100 -9.00 1.72 -16.48
CA LYS A 100 -8.78 3.12 -16.04
C LYS A 100 -8.51 3.28 -14.54
N ALA A 101 -9.00 2.36 -13.71
CA ALA A 101 -8.80 2.41 -12.25
C ALA A 101 -7.37 2.11 -11.79
N VAL A 102 -6.53 1.55 -12.67
CA VAL A 102 -5.14 1.25 -12.38
C VAL A 102 -4.33 2.53 -12.13
N LYS A 103 -3.39 2.45 -11.19
CA LYS A 103 -2.38 3.46 -10.93
C LYS A 103 -1.00 2.90 -11.25
N LEU A 104 -0.08 3.77 -11.65
CA LEU A 104 1.32 3.42 -11.81
C LEU A 104 2.13 3.95 -10.63
N LEU A 105 2.75 3.05 -9.89
CA LEU A 105 3.73 3.40 -8.88
C LEU A 105 5.10 3.47 -9.55
N ARG A 106 5.79 4.60 -9.43
CA ARG A 106 7.01 4.91 -10.18
C ARG A 106 8.18 5.19 -9.23
N ALA A 107 9.37 4.79 -9.65
CA ALA A 107 10.66 5.26 -9.14
C ALA A 107 11.56 5.61 -10.34
N GLU A 108 12.58 6.42 -10.10
CA GLU A 108 13.52 6.85 -11.14
C GLU A 108 14.25 5.63 -11.74
N ALA A 109 14.32 5.55 -13.07
CA ALA A 109 14.96 4.47 -13.83
C ALA A 109 14.42 3.03 -13.62
N VAL A 110 13.25 2.86 -12.99
CA VAL A 110 12.62 1.54 -12.77
C VAL A 110 11.29 1.45 -13.52
N PRO A 111 11.01 0.33 -14.22
CA PRO A 111 9.69 0.08 -14.80
C PRO A 111 8.58 0.18 -13.73
N PRO A 112 7.44 0.84 -14.02
CA PRO A 112 6.41 1.07 -13.01
C PRO A 112 5.79 -0.23 -12.50
N VAL A 113 5.39 -0.23 -11.24
CA VAL A 113 4.51 -1.26 -10.67
C VAL A 113 3.07 -0.85 -10.93
N ILE A 114 2.29 -1.76 -11.50
CA ILE A 114 0.85 -1.55 -11.70
C ILE A 114 0.17 -1.79 -10.36
N TYR A 115 -0.70 -0.87 -9.97
CA TYR A 115 -1.38 -0.91 -8.69
C TYR A 115 -2.89 -0.74 -8.87
N LEU A 116 -3.65 -1.65 -8.28
CA LEU A 116 -5.10 -1.55 -8.16
C LEU A 116 -5.52 -2.04 -6.77
N GLN A 117 -5.94 -1.12 -5.91
CA GLN A 117 -6.41 -1.39 -4.54
C GLN A 117 -5.42 -2.12 -3.62
N ARG A 118 -5.34 -3.45 -3.69
CA ARG A 118 -4.42 -4.32 -2.92
C ARG A 118 -3.58 -5.22 -3.82
N ILE A 119 -3.77 -5.09 -5.13
CA ILE A 119 -3.11 -5.88 -6.16
C ILE A 119 -1.95 -5.08 -6.71
N PHE A 120 -0.77 -5.68 -6.71
CA PHE A 120 0.44 -5.13 -7.30
C PHE A 120 0.92 -6.07 -8.40
N ILE A 121 1.19 -5.52 -9.58
CA ILE A 121 1.73 -6.29 -10.69
C ILE A 121 3.16 -5.84 -10.96
N VAL A 122 4.06 -6.82 -10.89
CA VAL A 122 5.50 -6.68 -11.11
C VAL A 122 5.92 -7.56 -12.27
N THR A 123 7.03 -7.22 -12.90
CA THR A 123 7.62 -8.02 -13.98
C THR A 123 8.84 -8.75 -13.47
N ALA A 124 9.01 -10.02 -13.86
CA ALA A 124 10.15 -10.84 -13.43
C ALA A 124 11.50 -10.18 -13.74
N ALA A 125 11.62 -9.51 -14.89
CA ALA A 125 12.84 -8.82 -15.32
C ALA A 125 13.27 -7.65 -14.42
N ALA A 126 12.32 -6.98 -13.74
CA ALA A 126 12.59 -5.79 -12.93
C ALA A 126 12.16 -5.96 -11.45
N ILE A 127 11.90 -7.20 -11.02
CA ILE A 127 11.25 -7.46 -9.74
C ILE A 127 12.06 -6.98 -8.54
N ASP A 128 13.39 -7.12 -8.59
CA ASP A 128 14.28 -6.71 -7.50
C ASP A 128 14.18 -5.19 -7.28
N ASP A 129 14.25 -4.41 -8.36
CA ASP A 129 14.17 -2.95 -8.30
C ASP A 129 12.75 -2.50 -7.95
N GLN A 130 11.73 -3.12 -8.53
CA GLN A 130 10.32 -2.83 -8.24
C GLN A 130 9.98 -3.11 -6.77
N LEU A 131 10.48 -4.21 -6.19
CA LEU A 131 10.26 -4.52 -4.80
C LEU A 131 10.98 -3.54 -3.88
N ASN A 132 12.27 -3.30 -4.11
CA ASN A 132 13.10 -2.49 -3.22
C ASN A 132 12.81 -0.99 -3.30
N LEU A 133 12.59 -0.46 -4.51
CA LEU A 133 12.50 0.98 -4.75
C LEU A 133 11.06 1.49 -4.80
N ILE A 134 10.09 0.64 -5.13
CA ILE A 134 8.69 1.02 -5.28
C ILE A 134 7.83 0.40 -4.17
N LEU A 135 7.70 -0.93 -4.13
CA LEU A 135 6.75 -1.60 -3.24
C LEU A 135 7.10 -1.43 -1.77
N LYS A 136 8.36 -1.61 -1.38
CA LYS A 136 8.81 -1.42 0.00
C LYS A 136 8.45 -0.03 0.53
N ARG A 137 8.70 1.02 -0.25
CA ARG A 137 8.34 2.40 0.11
C ARG A 137 6.83 2.58 0.23
N HIS A 138 6.06 2.01 -0.70
CA HIS A 138 4.61 2.09 -0.70
C HIS A 138 4.00 1.38 0.51
N ILE A 139 4.40 0.13 0.78
CA ILE A 139 3.96 -0.63 1.95
C ILE A 139 4.33 0.10 3.24
N GLN A 140 5.54 0.65 3.31
CA GLN A 140 5.98 1.43 4.46
C GLN A 140 5.10 2.66 4.70
N GLN A 141 4.64 3.36 3.65
CA GLN A 141 3.73 4.49 3.79
C GLN A 141 2.39 4.09 4.42
N TYR A 142 1.83 2.93 4.08
CA TYR A 142 0.61 2.41 4.71
C TYR A 142 0.81 1.92 6.14
N SER A 143 2.03 1.47 6.47
CA SER A 143 2.39 1.02 7.81
C SER A 143 2.73 2.15 8.78
N LYS A 144 3.03 3.36 8.27
CA LYS A 144 3.23 4.54 9.11
C LYS A 144 1.90 4.93 9.73
N GLU A 145 1.84 4.99 11.06
CA GLU A 145 0.71 5.60 11.74
C GLU A 145 0.49 7.00 11.14
N PRO A 146 -0.75 7.38 10.78
CA PRO A 146 -1.02 8.71 10.31
C PRO A 146 -0.68 9.71 11.43
N LEU A 147 0.48 10.34 11.32
CA LEU A 147 0.93 11.43 12.18
C LEU A 147 0.22 12.72 11.76
N TYR A 148 -1.11 12.74 11.82
CA TYR A 148 -1.83 14.01 11.77
C TYR A 148 -1.77 14.63 13.15
N SER A 149 -1.08 15.77 13.24
CA SER A 149 -1.02 16.64 14.40
C SER A 149 -1.63 17.97 13.98
N LYS A 150 -2.73 18.36 14.63
CA LYS A 150 -3.34 19.69 14.43
C LYS A 150 -3.17 20.49 15.71
N GLN A 151 -2.48 21.62 15.62
CA GLN A 151 -2.24 22.53 16.74
C GLN A 151 -3.30 23.62 16.79
N PHE A 152 -4.00 23.76 17.91
CA PHE A 152 -4.90 24.90 18.17
C PHE A 152 -4.22 25.85 19.14
N GLN A 153 -4.19 27.13 18.77
CA GLN A 153 -3.79 28.21 19.65
C GLN A 153 -5.03 28.74 20.37
N VAL A 154 -5.12 28.52 21.68
CA VAL A 154 -6.22 29.05 22.50
C VAL A 154 -5.67 30.13 23.41
N ILE A 155 -6.14 31.37 23.21
CA ILE A 155 -5.86 32.51 24.08
C ILE A 155 -6.96 32.56 25.15
N VAL A 156 -6.59 32.37 26.42
CA VAL A 156 -7.55 32.36 27.53
C VAL A 156 -7.18 33.43 28.55
N ASN A 157 -8.09 34.35 28.81
CA ASN A 157 -8.00 35.30 29.92
C ASN A 157 -8.78 34.75 31.14
N GLY A 158 -8.26 33.71 31.81
CA GLY A 158 -8.94 33.14 32.99
C GLY A 158 -8.52 31.73 33.42
N ASN A 159 -9.36 31.11 34.26
CA ASN A 159 -9.11 29.82 34.93
C ASN A 159 -8.96 28.65 33.94
N ARG A 160 -7.82 27.96 34.00
CA ARG A 160 -7.35 26.96 33.01
C ARG A 160 -7.82 25.52 33.25
N LYS A 161 -8.43 25.25 34.41
CA LYS A 161 -8.84 23.89 34.84
C LYS A 161 -9.77 23.17 33.88
N HIS A 162 -10.62 23.91 33.15
CA HIS A 162 -11.56 23.32 32.19
C HIS A 162 -10.88 22.81 30.90
N ILE A 163 -9.71 23.34 30.55
CA ILE A 163 -8.95 22.95 29.36
C ILE A 163 -8.01 21.80 29.68
N GLU A 164 -7.42 21.78 30.89
CA GLU A 164 -6.66 20.63 31.40
C GLU A 164 -7.52 19.37 31.45
N ALA A 165 -8.80 19.51 31.81
CA ALA A 165 -9.76 18.40 31.82
C ALA A 165 -10.06 17.80 30.43
N LEU A 166 -9.68 18.48 29.35
CA LEU A 166 -9.80 17.93 27.99
C LEU A 166 -8.63 16.99 27.65
N SER A 167 -7.56 16.97 28.46
CA SER A 167 -6.45 16.05 28.27
C SER A 167 -6.93 14.61 28.48
N THR A 168 -6.70 13.76 27.48
CA THR A 168 -7.03 12.33 27.51
C THR A 168 -5.83 11.54 27.00
N ASP A 169 -5.88 10.21 27.03
CA ASP A 169 -4.83 9.35 26.46
C ASP A 169 -4.58 9.64 24.96
N LEU A 170 -5.58 10.19 24.28
CA LEU A 170 -5.58 10.49 22.85
C LEU A 170 -5.30 11.97 22.55
N LEU A 171 -5.53 12.88 23.50
CA LEU A 171 -5.40 14.34 23.33
C LEU A 171 -4.37 14.92 24.31
N SER A 172 -3.27 15.47 23.78
CA SER A 172 -2.22 16.11 24.60
C SER A 172 -2.39 17.62 24.62
N VAL A 173 -2.58 18.18 25.81
CA VAL A 173 -2.61 19.63 26.04
C VAL A 173 -1.30 20.06 26.70
N SER A 174 -0.57 20.98 26.06
CA SER A 174 0.65 21.56 26.63
C SER A 174 0.52 23.07 26.79
N PHE A 175 0.97 23.58 27.94
CA PHE A 175 0.99 25.01 28.24
C PHE A 175 2.41 25.54 28.02
N GLY A 176 2.54 26.61 27.23
CA GLY A 176 3.82 27.32 27.12
C GLY A 176 4.22 27.92 28.48
N SER A 177 5.52 27.91 28.79
CA SER A 177 6.04 28.70 29.91
C SER A 177 5.98 30.19 29.55
N PRO A 178 5.61 31.09 30.48
CA PRO A 178 5.55 32.51 30.21
C PRO A 178 6.98 33.05 30.09
N THR A 179 7.53 33.07 28.87
CA THR A 179 8.72 33.87 28.58
C THR A 179 8.26 35.23 28.08
N ASN A 180 8.46 36.20 28.96
CA ASN A 180 8.34 37.64 28.82
C ASN A 180 6.93 38.22 28.99
N ALA A 181 6.89 39.20 29.89
CA ALA A 181 5.78 40.09 30.13
C ALA A 181 5.33 40.73 28.82
N ASP A 182 4.02 40.92 28.72
CA ASP A 182 3.28 41.51 27.61
C ASP A 182 2.84 40.49 26.54
N ASN A 183 1.59 40.06 26.71
CA ASN A 183 0.73 39.24 25.85
C ASN A 183 0.71 37.72 26.09
N GLU A 184 -0.41 37.31 26.68
CA GLU A 184 -1.21 36.13 26.35
C GLU A 184 -0.50 34.77 26.42
N GLY A 185 -0.77 34.05 27.52
CA GLY A 185 -0.36 32.66 27.69
C GLY A 185 -0.83 31.80 26.52
N CYS A 186 0.12 31.38 25.70
CA CYS A 186 -0.12 30.60 24.50
C CYS A 186 -0.35 29.13 24.91
N THR A 187 -1.54 28.61 24.63
CA THR A 187 -1.87 27.18 24.85
C THR A 187 -1.92 26.50 23.49
N SER A 188 -1.17 25.41 23.33
CA SER A 188 -1.20 24.56 22.14
C SER A 188 -1.92 23.25 22.43
N ILE A 189 -2.95 22.94 21.66
CA ILE A 189 -3.67 21.65 21.72
C ILE A 189 -3.27 20.83 20.52
N THR A 190 -2.73 19.62 20.71
CA THR A 190 -2.39 18.71 19.61
C THR A 190 -3.41 17.57 19.53
N LEU A 191 -4.16 17.52 18.42
CA LEU A 191 -5.05 16.39 18.09
C LEU A 191 -4.29 15.27 17.39
N LYS A 192 -4.62 14.01 17.70
CA LYS A 192 -4.08 12.82 17.01
C LYS A 192 -5.10 12.32 15.97
N ALA A 193 -4.63 11.56 14.98
CA ALA A 193 -5.48 11.08 13.88
C ALA A 193 -6.74 10.29 14.33
N LYS A 194 -6.69 9.61 15.48
CA LYS A 194 -7.84 8.87 16.04
C LYS A 194 -9.03 9.77 16.42
N ASP A 195 -8.83 11.08 16.56
CA ASP A 195 -9.87 12.05 16.88
C ASP A 195 -10.86 12.30 15.72
N PHE A 196 -10.49 11.88 14.50
CA PHE A 196 -11.29 12.10 13.28
C PHE A 196 -12.05 10.85 12.80
N GLU A 197 -11.83 9.69 13.43
CA GLU A 197 -12.44 8.42 13.03
C GLU A 197 -13.78 8.13 13.73
N SER A 198 -14.27 9.04 14.57
CA SER A 198 -15.59 8.96 15.21
C SER A 198 -16.48 10.16 14.81
N VAL A 199 -17.05 10.10 13.60
CA VAL A 199 -18.25 10.86 13.20
C VAL A 199 -19.19 9.91 12.48
#